data_AF-A0A351NVJ5-F1
#
_entry.id   AF-A0A351NVJ5-F1
#
_cell.length_a   1.000
_cell.length_b   1.000
_cell.length_c   1.000
_cell.angle_alpha   90.00
_cell.angle_beta   90.00
_cell.angle_gamma   90.00
#
_symmetry.space_group_name_H-M   'P 1'
#
loop_
_entity.id
_entity.type
_entity.pdbx_description
1 polymer ?
#
loop_
_entity_poly.entity_id
_entity_poly.type
_entity_poly.pdbx_seq_one_letter_code
_entity_poly.pdbx_strand_id
1 'polypeptide(L)'
;LQAGWIPVANGNLEFWHYLAPQSSRRSGAQATDLGFTHTCFEVDDVVSSMRDLTNVGVHFLSEAIVGDSNTVVFGRDPENNLF
;
A
#
# COMPACT_ATOMS: atom_id res chain seq x y z
N LEU A 1 16.47 -15.63 -7.54
CA LEU A 1 16.00 -14.38 -6.92
C LEU A 1 15.60 -13.44 -8.03
N GLN A 2 14.46 -12.80 -7.94
CA GLN A 2 14.06 -11.71 -8.83
C GLN A 2 13.83 -10.46 -7.97
N ALA A 3 14.16 -9.30 -8.52
CA ALA A 3 13.97 -8.04 -7.82
C ALA A 3 13.55 -6.95 -8.80
N GLY A 4 12.78 -5.99 -8.31
CA GLY A 4 12.34 -4.81 -9.05
C GLY A 4 12.40 -3.56 -8.17
N TRP A 5 12.70 -2.43 -8.79
CA TRP A 5 12.77 -1.13 -8.13
C TRP A 5 11.81 -0.16 -8.80
N ILE A 6 11.02 0.53 -7.99
CA ILE A 6 10.15 1.60 -8.44
C ILE A 6 10.64 2.89 -7.77
N PRO A 7 11.23 3.83 -8.53
CA PRO A 7 11.58 5.14 -7.98
C PRO A 7 10.31 5.92 -7.62
N VAL A 8 10.34 6.57 -6.47
CA VAL A 8 9.31 7.50 -5.98
C VAL A 8 9.94 8.85 -5.66
N ALA A 9 9.14 9.86 -5.36
CA ALA A 9 9.61 11.24 -5.22
C ALA A 9 10.82 11.41 -4.26
N ASN A 10 10.80 10.70 -3.14
CA ASN A 10 11.82 10.80 -2.08
C ASN A 10 12.55 9.48 -1.79
N GLY A 11 12.50 8.49 -2.70
CA GLY A 11 13.11 7.19 -2.43
C GLY A 11 12.92 6.15 -3.54
N ASN A 12 13.11 4.88 -3.18
CA ASN A 12 12.84 3.73 -4.03
C ASN A 12 12.05 2.68 -3.25
N LEU A 13 11.05 2.09 -3.90
CA LEU A 13 10.39 0.87 -3.41
C LEU A 13 11.08 -0.34 -4.03
N GLU A 14 11.57 -1.24 -3.20
CA GLU A 14 12.23 -2.47 -3.63
C GLU A 14 11.33 -3.68 -3.38
N PHE A 15 11.11 -4.47 -4.43
CA PHE A 15 10.31 -5.69 -4.36
C PHE A 15 11.20 -6.89 -4.61
N TRP A 16 11.17 -7.86 -3.70
CA TRP A 16 12.01 -9.04 -3.74
C TRP A 16 11.15 -10.30 -3.85
N HIS A 17 11.43 -11.14 -4.85
CA HIS A 17 10.79 -12.43 -5.05
C HIS A 17 11.82 -13.56 -4.93
N TYR A 18 11.77 -14.27 -3.80
CA TYR A 18 12.60 -15.43 -3.54
C TYR A 18 12.05 -16.65 -4.29
N LEU A 19 12.91 -17.27 -5.11
CA LEU A 19 12.56 -18.47 -5.88
C LEU A 19 12.73 -19.76 -5.07
N ALA A 20 13.66 -19.75 -4.11
CA ALA A 20 13.94 -20.87 -3.22
C ALA A 20 14.62 -20.35 -1.92
N PRO A 21 14.02 -20.52 -0.73
CA PRO A 21 12.64 -20.98 -0.53
C PRO A 21 11.65 -19.97 -1.14
N GLN A 22 10.49 -20.44 -1.59
CA GLN A 22 9.40 -19.55 -1.97
C GLN A 22 8.86 -18.85 -0.72
N SER A 23 8.65 -17.53 -0.79
CA SER A 23 8.05 -16.77 0.31
C SER A 23 6.67 -17.30 0.64
N SER A 24 6.37 -17.47 1.93
CA SER A 24 5.00 -17.77 2.38
C SER A 24 4.13 -16.52 2.26
N ARG A 25 2.85 -16.72 1.97
CA ARG A 25 1.89 -15.61 1.94
C ARG A 25 1.64 -15.14 3.37
N ARG A 26 1.87 -13.85 3.65
CA ARG A 26 1.59 -13.26 4.96
C ARG A 26 0.08 -13.04 5.11
N SER A 27 -0.45 -13.26 6.32
CA SER A 27 -1.76 -12.73 6.66
C SER A 27 -1.72 -11.20 6.56
N GLY A 28 -2.78 -10.59 6.02
CA GLY A 28 -2.84 -9.13 5.92
C GLY A 28 -2.76 -8.50 7.30
N ALA A 29 -1.78 -7.61 7.52
CA ALA A 29 -1.72 -6.84 8.74
C ALA A 29 -2.88 -5.83 8.81
N GLN A 30 -3.25 -5.49 10.04
CA GLN A 30 -4.09 -4.36 10.36
C GLN A 30 -3.21 -3.13 10.63
N ALA A 31 -3.72 -1.94 10.39
CA ALA A 31 -2.98 -0.69 10.63
C ALA A 31 -2.50 -0.57 12.09
N THR A 32 -3.25 -1.14 13.03
CA THR A 32 -3.00 -1.11 14.47
C THR A 32 -2.09 -2.24 14.99
N ASP A 33 -1.66 -3.17 14.13
CA ASP A 33 -0.78 -4.25 14.57
C ASP A 33 0.61 -3.71 14.95
N LEU A 34 1.35 -4.45 15.77
CA LEU A 34 2.71 -4.08 16.15
C LEU A 34 3.70 -4.36 15.01
N GLY A 35 4.64 -3.43 14.81
CA GLY A 35 5.70 -3.53 13.81
C GLY A 35 5.37 -2.79 12.51
N PHE A 36 6.01 -3.20 11.41
CA PHE A 36 5.74 -2.62 10.09
C PHE A 36 4.43 -3.19 9.52
N THR A 37 3.41 -2.34 9.41
CA THR A 37 2.07 -2.75 8.99
C THR A 37 1.66 -2.20 7.64
N HIS A 38 2.13 -1.00 7.27
CA HIS A 38 1.73 -0.32 6.04
C HIS A 38 2.79 0.65 5.49
N THR A 39 2.65 0.97 4.20
CA THR A 39 3.39 2.05 3.52
C THR A 39 2.42 3.16 3.19
N CYS A 40 2.59 4.35 3.78
CA CYS A 40 1.72 5.50 3.49
C CYS A 40 2.27 6.35 2.33
N PHE A 41 1.41 6.76 1.41
CA PHE A 41 1.72 7.72 0.35
C PHE A 41 0.98 9.03 0.62
N GLU A 42 1.73 10.13 0.72
CA GLU A 42 1.17 11.46 0.82
C GLU A 42 0.71 11.94 -0.56
N VAL A 43 -0.50 12.48 -0.62
CA VAL A 43 -1.12 13.00 -1.84
C VAL A 43 -1.83 14.31 -1.53
N ASP A 44 -1.93 15.19 -2.54
CA ASP A 44 -2.58 16.49 -2.38
C ASP A 44 -4.09 16.37 -2.15
N ASP A 45 -4.74 15.39 -2.80
CA ASP A 45 -6.19 15.11 -2.68
C ASP A 45 -6.44 13.61 -2.65
N VAL A 46 -6.84 13.10 -1.48
CA VAL A 46 -7.13 11.68 -1.24
C VAL A 46 -8.32 11.19 -2.05
N VAL A 47 -9.37 12.01 -2.22
CA VAL A 47 -10.59 11.60 -2.93
C VAL A 47 -10.32 11.48 -4.43
N SER A 48 -9.62 12.44 -5.01
CA SER A 48 -9.21 12.37 -6.42
C SER A 48 -8.28 11.19 -6.65
N SER A 49 -7.29 10.99 -5.78
CA SER A 49 -6.33 9.88 -5.89
C SER A 49 -7.01 8.52 -5.78
N MET A 50 -7.95 8.37 -4.83
CA MET A 50 -8.75 7.16 -4.68
C MET A 50 -9.54 6.83 -5.94
N ARG A 51 -10.24 7.82 -6.52
CA ARG A 51 -10.98 7.63 -7.78
C ARG A 51 -10.07 7.16 -8.91
N ASP A 52 -8.95 7.84 -9.11
CA ASP A 52 -8.04 7.57 -10.22
C ASP A 52 -7.39 6.18 -10.07
N LEU A 53 -7.04 5.78 -8.84
CA LEU A 53 -6.52 4.46 -8.53
C LEU A 53 -7.59 3.35 -8.67
N THR A 54 -8.83 3.60 -8.26
CA THR A 54 -9.94 2.66 -8.49
C THR A 54 -10.18 2.43 -9.98
N ASN A 55 -10.05 3.47 -10.81
CA ASN A 55 -10.20 3.34 -12.27
C ASN A 55 -9.15 2.43 -12.92
N VAL A 56 -7.98 2.25 -12.30
CA VAL A 56 -6.94 1.30 -12.75
C VAL A 56 -6.96 -0.04 -12.00
N GLY A 57 -8.01 -0.28 -11.20
CA GLY A 57 -8.26 -1.58 -10.56
C GLY A 57 -7.77 -1.70 -9.11
N VAL A 58 -7.41 -0.59 -8.45
CA VAL A 58 -7.06 -0.62 -7.02
C VAL A 58 -8.33 -0.81 -6.17
N HIS A 59 -8.24 -1.73 -5.21
CA HIS A 59 -9.28 -2.00 -4.23
C HIS A 59 -8.95 -1.35 -2.89
N PHE A 60 -9.77 -0.38 -2.49
CA PHE A 60 -9.72 0.24 -1.17
C PHE A 60 -10.60 -0.52 -0.16
N LEU A 61 -10.19 -0.50 1.10
CA LEU A 61 -10.87 -1.22 2.18
C LEU A 61 -12.12 -0.50 2.70
N SER A 62 -12.22 0.80 2.45
CA SER A 62 -13.33 1.66 2.86
C SER A 62 -13.40 2.91 2.00
N GLU A 63 -14.40 3.74 2.26
CA GLU A 63 -14.35 5.17 1.91
C GLU A 63 -13.24 5.88 2.69
N ALA A 64 -12.90 7.11 2.27
CA ALA A 64 -11.91 7.93 2.93
C ALA A 64 -12.39 8.37 4.32
N ILE A 65 -11.53 8.21 5.33
CA ILE A 65 -11.73 8.63 6.71
C ILE A 65 -11.23 10.07 6.81
N VAL A 66 -12.14 11.01 7.10
CA VAL A 66 -11.82 12.43 7.28
C VAL A 66 -11.60 12.71 8.76
N GLY A 67 -10.35 12.99 9.13
CA GLY A 67 -9.97 13.49 10.44
C GLY A 67 -9.82 15.01 10.47
N ASP A 68 -9.50 15.55 11.63
CA ASP A 68 -9.39 17.00 11.83
C ASP A 68 -8.22 17.64 11.05
N SER A 69 -7.13 16.89 10.85
CA SER A 69 -5.90 17.38 10.20
C SER A 69 -5.51 16.60 8.96
N ASN A 70 -6.11 15.43 8.71
CA ASN A 70 -5.78 14.57 7.60
C ASN A 70 -7.00 13.80 7.10
N THR A 71 -6.98 13.47 5.81
CA THR A 71 -7.87 12.46 5.23
C THR A 71 -7.03 11.23 4.93
N VAL A 72 -7.52 10.03 5.24
CA VAL A 72 -6.79 8.79 5.01
C VAL A 72 -7.72 7.72 4.43
N VAL A 73 -7.18 6.89 3.55
CA VAL A 73 -7.86 5.69 3.06
C VAL A 73 -6.81 4.58 2.99
N PHE A 74 -7.23 3.35 3.26
CA PHE A 74 -6.34 2.19 3.18
C PHE A 74 -6.71 1.31 2.00
N GLY A 75 -5.70 0.84 1.28
CA GLY A 75 -5.80 -0.14 0.20
C GLY A 75 -4.98 -1.39 0.47
N ARG A 76 -5.12 -2.40 -0.39
CA ARG A 76 -4.22 -3.56 -0.39
C ARG A 76 -3.59 -3.80 -1.74
N ASP A 77 -2.30 -4.08 -1.73
CA ASP A 77 -1.57 -4.52 -2.92
C ASP A 77 -1.88 -6.01 -3.24
N PRO A 78 -1.40 -6.56 -4.37
CA PRO A 78 -1.61 -7.97 -4.72
C PRO A 78 -1.05 -8.98 -3.70
N GLU A 79 -0.04 -8.59 -2.91
CA GLU A 79 0.56 -9.38 -1.84
C GLU A 79 -0.12 -9.17 -0.48
N ASN A 80 -1.25 -8.45 -0.48
CA ASN A 80 -2.07 -8.16 0.68
C ASN A 80 -1.41 -7.19 1.70
N ASN A 81 -0.36 -6.47 1.28
CA ASN A 81 0.26 -5.41 2.07
C ASN A 81 -0.68 -4.20 2.14
N LEU A 82 -0.74 -3.58 3.31
CA LEU A 82 -1.56 -2.39 3.54
C LEU A 82 -0.80 -1.15 3.04
N PHE A 83 -1.48 -0.24 2.38
CA PHE A 83 -0.97 1.09 2.03
C PHE A 83 -2.03 2.16 2.24
#